data_AF-A0A5J6LMP4-F1
#
_entry.id   AF-A0A5J6LMP4-F1
#
_cell.length_a   1.000
_cell.length_b   1.000
_cell.length_c   1.000
_cell.angle_alpha   90.00
_cell.angle_beta   90.00
_cell.angle_gamma   90.00
#
_symmetry.space_group_name_H-M   'P 1'
#
loop_
_entity.id
_entity.type
_entity.pdbx_description
1 polymer ?
#
loop_
_entity_poly.entity_id
_entity_poly.type
_entity_poly.pdbx_seq_one_letter_code
_entity_poly.pdbx_strand_id
1 'polypeptide(L)'
;MVTNLKQTLRDLRTNRLVNYGNTAYQRASGDYHFKNVPIELRELWYGQNGLSFLTLSKAYVGIDVMSKNELLDLIDKERQINNSLEEIFSSLEKTKAGKSYGKN
;
A
#
# COMPACT_ATOMS: atom_id res chain seq x y z
N MET A 1 21.36 -13.93 -5.72
CA MET A 1 19.96 -14.38 -5.51
C MET A 1 19.32 -13.75 -4.27
N VAL A 2 19.88 -13.94 -3.06
CA VAL A 2 19.34 -13.32 -1.83
C VAL A 2 19.39 -11.78 -1.85
N THR A 3 20.47 -11.19 -2.37
CA THR A 3 20.58 -9.74 -2.55
C THR A 3 19.45 -9.18 -3.44
N ASN A 4 19.08 -9.90 -4.50
CA ASN A 4 17.99 -9.51 -5.39
C ASN A 4 16.65 -9.53 -4.66
N LEU A 5 16.39 -10.54 -3.82
CA LEU A 5 15.17 -10.62 -3.02
C LEU A 5 15.06 -9.46 -2.02
N LYS A 6 16.16 -9.13 -1.34
CA LYS A 6 16.20 -7.97 -0.43
C LYS A 6 15.89 -6.67 -1.18
N GLN A 7 16.47 -6.49 -2.38
CA GLN A 7 16.19 -5.31 -3.20
C GLN A 7 14.73 -5.28 -3.65
N THR A 8 14.20 -6.38 -4.18
CA THR A 8 12.79 -6.49 -4.58
C THR A 8 11.84 -6.15 -3.43
N LEU A 9 12.12 -6.64 -2.22
CA LEU A 9 11.32 -6.32 -1.04
C LEU A 9 11.39 -4.82 -0.69
N ARG A 10 12.57 -4.19 -0.78
CA ARG A 10 12.74 -2.75 -0.57
C ARG A 10 11.98 -1.92 -1.61
N ASP A 11 12.02 -2.32 -2.87
CA ASP A 11 11.34 -1.63 -3.96
C ASP A 11 9.82 -1.71 -3.79
N LEU A 12 9.27 -2.88 -3.46
CA LEU A 12 7.84 -3.07 -3.20
C LEU A 12 7.34 -2.23 -2.02
N ARG A 13 8.12 -2.19 -0.92
CA ARG A 13 7.81 -1.36 0.25
C ARG A 13 7.83 0.12 -0.09
N THR A 14 8.83 0.56 -0.85
CA THR A 14 8.96 1.95 -1.29
C THR A 14 7.78 2.33 -2.17
N ASN A 15 7.43 1.50 -3.14
CA ASN A 15 6.26 1.69 -3.99
C ASN A 15 4.99 1.85 -3.16
N ARG A 16 4.76 0.96 -2.18
CA ARG A 16 3.60 1.02 -1.30
C ARG A 16 3.52 2.33 -0.51
N LEU A 17 4.63 2.73 0.11
CA LEU A 17 4.69 3.95 0.94
C LEU A 17 4.47 5.21 0.10
N VAL A 18 5.08 5.29 -1.08
CA VAL A 18 5.03 6.46 -1.95
C VAL A 18 3.66 6.61 -2.62
N ASN A 19 3.11 5.50 -3.14
CA ASN A 19 1.95 5.55 -4.01
C ASN A 19 0.62 5.26 -3.31
N TYR A 20 0.64 4.61 -2.14
CA TYR A 20 -0.58 4.15 -1.47
C TYR A 20 -0.68 4.57 -0.01
N GLY A 21 0.19 5.48 0.46
CA GLY A 21 0.09 6.07 1.79
C GLY A 21 -0.98 7.16 1.90
N ASN A 22 -1.17 7.68 3.11
CA ASN A 22 -2.13 8.74 3.42
C ASN A 22 -2.03 9.95 2.47
N THR A 23 -0.80 10.42 2.18
CA THR A 23 -0.57 11.55 1.28
C THR A 23 -1.04 11.25 -0.14
N ALA A 24 -0.83 10.03 -0.62
CA ALA A 24 -1.30 9.63 -1.95
C ALA A 24 -2.83 9.59 -1.99
N TYR A 25 -3.48 9.08 -0.93
CA TYR A 25 -4.94 9.10 -0.83
C TYR A 25 -5.50 10.52 -0.86
N GLN A 26 -4.92 11.46 -0.10
CA GLN A 26 -5.38 12.85 -0.12
C GLN A 26 -5.32 13.45 -1.53
N ARG A 27 -4.25 13.15 -2.29
CA ARG A 27 -4.10 13.60 -3.68
C ARG A 27 -5.13 12.95 -4.62
N ALA A 28 -5.35 11.65 -4.48
CA ALA A 28 -6.25 10.86 -5.33
C ALA A 28 -7.72 11.18 -5.07
N SER A 29 -8.11 11.37 -3.80
CA SER A 29 -9.51 11.56 -3.38
C SER A 29 -9.92 13.01 -3.20
N GLY A 30 -8.98 13.91 -2.87
CA GLY A 30 -9.27 15.27 -2.40
C GLY A 30 -9.75 15.34 -0.94
N ASP A 31 -9.82 14.21 -0.23
CA ASP A 31 -10.22 14.16 1.18
C ASP A 31 -9.01 14.41 2.10
N TYR A 32 -8.63 15.68 2.22
CA TYR A 32 -7.50 16.12 3.04
C TYR A 32 -7.64 15.80 4.53
N HIS A 33 -8.88 15.61 5.01
CA HIS A 33 -9.17 15.38 6.42
C HIS A 33 -9.55 13.92 6.74
N PHE A 34 -9.43 13.01 5.76
CA PHE A 34 -9.70 11.58 5.93
C PHE A 34 -11.11 11.27 6.45
N LYS A 35 -12.10 12.10 6.11
CA LYS A 35 -13.50 11.94 6.53
C LYS A 35 -14.21 10.78 5.83
N ASN A 36 -13.77 10.44 4.62
CA ASN A 36 -14.41 9.49 3.71
C ASN A 36 -13.46 8.37 3.28
N VAL A 37 -12.47 8.03 4.13
CA VAL A 37 -11.57 6.90 3.86
C VAL A 37 -12.39 5.61 3.83
N PRO A 38 -12.34 4.83 2.73
CA PRO A 38 -12.99 3.52 2.67
C PRO A 38 -12.54 2.62 3.83
N ILE A 39 -13.45 1.82 4.36
CA ILE A 39 -13.17 0.94 5.51
C ILE A 39 -12.06 -0.04 5.13
N GLU A 40 -12.12 -0.60 3.92
CA GLU A 40 -11.13 -1.52 3.39
C GLU A 40 -9.74 -0.89 3.33
N LEU A 41 -9.64 0.37 2.90
CA LEU A 41 -8.36 1.10 2.88
C LEU A 41 -7.84 1.37 4.29
N ARG A 42 -8.74 1.71 5.22
CA ARG A 42 -8.39 1.91 6.63
C ARG A 42 -7.84 0.62 7.26
N GLU A 43 -8.43 -0.52 6.95
CA GLU A 43 -7.91 -1.83 7.38
C GLU A 43 -6.55 -2.16 6.76
N LEU A 44 -6.35 -1.89 5.48
CA LEU A 44 -5.03 -2.08 4.84
C LEU A 44 -3.96 -1.16 5.40
N TRP A 45 -4.29 0.02 5.93
CA TRP A 45 -3.32 0.89 6.60
C TRP A 45 -3.07 0.50 8.06
N TYR A 46 -4.14 0.29 8.83
CA TYR A 46 -4.06 0.27 10.30
C TYR A 46 -4.54 -1.04 10.94
N GLY A 47 -5.04 -1.99 10.16
CA GLY A 47 -5.50 -3.29 10.64
C GLY A 47 -4.40 -4.02 11.39
N GLN A 48 -4.72 -4.53 12.58
CA GLN A 48 -3.73 -5.18 13.45
C GLN A 48 -3.62 -6.69 13.21
N ASN A 49 -4.69 -7.30 12.73
CA ASN A 49 -4.86 -8.75 12.66
C ASN A 49 -4.68 -9.32 11.24
N GLY A 50 -4.60 -8.45 10.24
CA GLY A 50 -4.53 -8.82 8.82
C GLY A 50 -3.30 -8.27 8.10
N LEU A 51 -3.30 -8.45 6.79
CA LEU A 51 -2.29 -7.87 5.90
C LEU A 51 -2.48 -6.35 5.84
N SER A 52 -1.53 -5.61 6.43
CA SER A 52 -1.62 -4.15 6.51
C SER A 52 -0.23 -3.52 6.48
N PHE A 53 -0.18 -2.20 6.30
CA PHE A 53 1.05 -1.43 6.47
C PHE A 53 1.62 -1.65 7.87
N LEU A 54 0.76 -1.67 8.88
CA LEU A 54 1.18 -1.85 10.27
C LEU A 54 1.84 -3.21 10.49
N THR A 55 1.25 -4.30 9.99
CA THR A 55 1.81 -5.65 10.18
C THR A 55 3.08 -5.86 9.34
N LEU A 56 3.14 -5.32 8.13
CA LEU A 56 4.31 -5.45 7.25
C LEU A 56 5.49 -4.53 7.63
N SER A 57 5.23 -3.40 8.28
CA SER A 57 6.29 -2.48 8.75
C SER A 57 7.05 -3.02 9.96
N LYS A 58 6.47 -3.94 10.74
CA LYS A 58 7.18 -4.61 11.85
C LYS A 58 8.39 -5.41 11.37
N ALA A 59 8.30 -5.98 10.17
CA ALA A 59 9.36 -6.73 9.51
C ALA A 59 10.38 -5.83 8.77
N TYR A 60 10.39 -4.51 9.04
CA TYR A 60 11.34 -3.59 8.42
C TYR A 60 12.75 -3.75 9.01
N VAL A 61 12.83 -3.98 10.32
CA VAL A 61 14.09 -4.22 11.03
C VAL A 61 14.52 -5.67 10.78
N GLY A 62 15.77 -5.86 10.33
CA GLY A 62 16.35 -7.20 10.18
C GLY A 62 16.28 -7.82 8.78
N ILE A 63 15.94 -7.06 7.73
CA ILE A 63 15.98 -7.57 6.34
C ILE A 63 17.36 -8.17 5.98
N ASP A 64 18.43 -7.69 6.60
CA ASP A 64 19.78 -8.16 6.31
C ASP A 64 20.09 -9.53 6.92
N VAL A 65 19.36 -9.94 7.97
CA VAL A 65 19.52 -11.23 8.67
C VAL A 65 18.41 -12.24 8.35
N MET A 66 17.40 -11.86 7.56
CA MET A 66 16.31 -12.76 7.15
C MET A 66 16.78 -13.89 6.24
N SER A 67 16.20 -15.07 6.43
CA SER A 67 16.35 -16.21 5.54
C SER A 67 15.70 -15.94 4.17
N LYS A 68 16.09 -16.73 3.17
CA LYS A 68 15.48 -16.67 1.84
C LYS A 68 13.97 -16.89 1.88
N ASN A 69 13.47 -17.80 2.72
CA ASN A 69 12.05 -18.13 2.79
C ASN A 69 11.25 -17.00 3.42
N GLU A 70 11.76 -16.36 4.47
CA GLU A 70 11.13 -15.16 5.06
C GLU A 70 11.07 -14.02 4.06
N LEU A 71 12.12 -13.81 3.27
CA LEU A 71 12.12 -12.79 2.21
C LEU A 71 11.07 -13.08 1.14
N LEU A 72 10.90 -14.35 0.73
CA LEU A 72 9.89 -14.74 -0.25
C LEU A 72 8.46 -14.56 0.28
N ASP A 73 8.21 -14.98 1.51
CA ASP A 73 6.91 -14.78 2.18
C ASP A 73 6.56 -13.29 2.29
N LEU A 74 7.51 -12.44 2.69
CA LEU A 74 7.30 -11.01 2.75
C LEU A 74 7.09 -10.38 1.37
N ILE A 75 7.82 -10.81 0.34
CA ILE A 75 7.60 -10.33 -1.04
C ILE A 75 6.20 -10.69 -1.52
N ASP A 76 5.73 -11.90 -1.24
CA ASP A 76 4.39 -12.34 -1.63
C ASP A 76 3.30 -11.49 -0.95
N LYS A 77 3.43 -11.28 0.35
CA LYS A 77 2.55 -10.40 1.14
C LYS A 77 2.57 -8.95 0.64
N GLU A 78 3.74 -8.42 0.28
CA GLU A 78 3.88 -7.08 -0.31
C GLU A 78 3.22 -6.96 -1.68
N ARG A 79 3.23 -8.02 -2.50
CA ARG A 79 2.50 -8.04 -3.77
C ARG A 79 0.99 -8.09 -3.54
N GLN A 80 0.53 -8.95 -2.64
CA GLN A 80 -0.89 -9.06 -2.32
C GLN A 80 -1.47 -7.71 -1.85
N ILE A 81 -0.79 -7.03 -0.91
CA ILE A 81 -1.27 -5.74 -0.42
C ILE A 81 -1.22 -4.66 -1.51
N ASN A 82 -0.17 -4.63 -2.35
CA ASN A 82 -0.05 -3.66 -3.43
C ASN A 82 -1.17 -3.81 -4.46
N ASN A 83 -1.55 -5.04 -4.80
CA ASN A 83 -2.67 -5.29 -5.72
C ASN A 83 -4.00 -4.76 -5.14
N SER A 84 -4.30 -5.06 -3.86
CA SER A 84 -5.52 -4.56 -3.21
C SER A 84 -5.55 -3.03 -3.13
N LEU A 85 -4.40 -2.40 -2.89
CA LEU A 85 -4.28 -0.94 -2.86
C LEU A 85 -4.46 -0.33 -4.25
N GLU A 86 -3.88 -0.93 -5.29
CA GLU A 86 -4.00 -0.49 -6.68
C GLU A 86 -5.46 -0.49 -7.14
N GLU A 87 -6.22 -1.53 -6.81
CA GLU A 87 -7.65 -1.62 -7.11
C GLU A 87 -8.45 -0.48 -6.46
N ILE A 88 -8.22 -0.25 -5.16
CA ILE A 88 -8.89 0.83 -4.42
C ILE A 88 -8.51 2.19 -5.01
N PHE A 89 -7.22 2.47 -5.23
CA PHE A 89 -6.77 3.77 -5.74
C PHE A 89 -7.25 4.04 -7.17
N SER A 90 -7.27 3.02 -8.03
CA SER A 90 -7.84 3.11 -9.38
C SER A 90 -9.32 3.52 -9.34
N SER A 91 -10.08 3.07 -8.34
CA SER A 91 -11.49 3.46 -8.17
C SER A 91 -11.65 4.92 -7.70
N LEU A 92 -10.75 5.39 -6.82
CA LEU A 92 -10.74 6.77 -6.33
C LEU A 92 -10.47 7.76 -7.46
N GLU A 93 -9.50 7.45 -8.32
CA GLU A 93 -9.13 8.32 -9.45
C GLU A 93 -10.25 8.42 -10.49
N LYS A 94 -10.92 7.30 -10.82
CA LYS A 94 -12.09 7.30 -11.70
C LYS A 94 -13.22 8.19 -11.16
N THR A 95 -13.45 8.12 -9.85
CA THR A 95 -14.48 8.94 -9.18
C THR A 95 -14.13 10.43 -9.19
N LYS A 96 -12.85 10.77 -9.02
CA LYS A 96 -12.36 12.16 -9.12
C LYS A 96 -12.49 12.72 -10.54
N ALA A 97 -12.13 11.94 -11.55
CA ALA A 97 -12.27 12.34 -12.95
C ALA A 97 -13.73 12.59 -13.33
N GLY A 98 -14.66 11.73 -12.90
CA GLY A 98 -16.10 11.90 -13.15
C GLY A 98 -16.69 13.18 -12.55
N LYS A 99 -16.20 13.62 -11.38
CA LYS A 99 -16.62 14.89 -10.76
C LYS A 99 -16.14 16.13 -11.51
N SER A 100 -15.11 16.03 -12.35
CA SER A 100 -14.58 17.16 -13.12
C SER A 100 -15.38 17.46 -14.40
N TYR A 101 -16.15 16.51 -14.92
CA TYR A 101 -16.93 16.68 -16.16
C TYR A 101 -18.37 17.14 -15.93
N GLY A 102 -18.79 17.31 -14.66
CA GLY A 102 -20.11 17.85 -14.29
C GLY A 102 -20.09 19.36 -14.06
N LYS A 103 -19.79 20.14 -15.09
CA LYS A 103 -20.11 21.58 -15.13
C LYS A 103 -20.61 21.93 -16.53
N ASN A 104 -21.93 21.87 -16.70
CA ASN A 104 -22.71 22.66 -17.65
C ASN A 104 -23.91 23.21 -16.90
#